data_AF-A0A4Y9Y4R8-F1
#
_entry.id   AF-A0A4Y9Y4R8-F1
#
_cell.length_a   1.000
_cell.length_b   1.000
_cell.length_c   1.000
_cell.angle_alpha   90.00
_cell.angle_beta   90.00
_cell.angle_gamma   90.00
#
_symmetry.space_group_name_H-M   'P 1'
#
loop_
_entity.id
_entity.type
_entity.pdbx_description
1 polymer ?
#
loop_
_entity_poly.entity_id
_entity_poly.type
_entity_poly.pdbx_seq_one_letter_code
_entity_poly.pdbx_strand_id
1 'polypeptide(L)'
;VRYPFPIIGSQHKARLARTSLYIEVIVPVSGPFKADGMKMNPFPVILRGHVAGPWSIHHVNLTRMPVLDVKAKDLHSWLNPHVGSMLSTRERSLRKKHQNDDLMNLKDALIKILLCASGIQTGPPRRLFALYDDATNNCDTLLFISDVRYDLHSHTVVCDGYVLPLQHDLMQKIERDFNKLVTSHGGPIRIPAYGDTMRAWKQLLPAFVERCRSWHHRDDCEYVLQERIPLTEEMEQDPLCSCGRGKDIEGMNKEVPWKKFAPYVTRLALSPLFAVSYLESVGRDPAAHKCSMCRVKGKPKLMACKACKKVRYCSAACQKKDWKAHRPKCTP
;
A
#
# COMPACT_ATOMS: atom_id res chain seq x y z
N VAL A 1 -20.06 -21.34 -6.85
CA VAL A 1 -20.18 -20.34 -7.95
C VAL A 1 -19.07 -19.32 -7.77
N ARG A 2 -18.20 -19.12 -8.77
CA ARG A 2 -17.18 -18.04 -8.75
C ARG A 2 -17.76 -16.84 -9.50
N TYR A 3 -17.72 -15.66 -8.88
CA TYR A 3 -18.18 -14.42 -9.51
C TYR A 3 -17.01 -13.69 -10.17
N PRO A 4 -17.21 -13.08 -11.35
CA PRO A 4 -16.15 -12.35 -12.04
C PRO A 4 -15.80 -11.00 -11.38
N PHE A 5 -16.65 -10.54 -10.45
CA PHE A 5 -16.46 -9.30 -9.70
C PHE A 5 -16.71 -9.55 -8.21
N PRO A 6 -16.13 -8.73 -7.33
CA PRO A 6 -16.46 -8.74 -5.91
C PRO A 6 -17.95 -8.50 -5.68
N ILE A 7 -18.55 -9.27 -4.79
CA ILE A 7 -19.98 -9.26 -4.48
C ILE A 7 -20.24 -9.01 -2.99
N ILE A 8 -21.47 -8.63 -2.66
CA ILE A 8 -21.95 -8.52 -1.28
C ILE A 8 -22.69 -9.81 -0.92
N GLY A 9 -21.93 -10.83 -0.52
CA GLY A 9 -22.46 -12.17 -0.27
C GLY A 9 -23.54 -12.22 0.82
N SER A 10 -23.44 -11.37 1.84
CA SER A 10 -24.47 -11.26 2.90
C SER A 10 -25.85 -10.83 2.38
N GLN A 11 -25.92 -10.23 1.19
CA GLN A 11 -27.17 -9.74 0.59
C GLN A 11 -27.68 -10.64 -0.55
N HIS A 12 -27.26 -11.91 -0.56
CA HIS A 12 -27.73 -12.87 -1.56
C HIS A 12 -29.24 -13.13 -1.43
N LYS A 13 -29.90 -13.38 -2.56
CA LYS A 13 -31.27 -13.86 -2.65
C LYS A 13 -31.30 -15.14 -3.47
N ALA A 14 -31.80 -16.22 -2.88
CA ALA A 14 -32.02 -17.47 -3.59
C ALA A 14 -33.46 -17.54 -4.09
N ARG A 15 -33.66 -17.98 -5.33
CA ARG A 15 -34.97 -18.30 -5.91
C ARG A 15 -34.94 -19.72 -6.45
N LEU A 16 -35.99 -20.48 -6.17
CA LEU A 16 -36.15 -21.86 -6.64
C LEU A 16 -37.13 -21.89 -7.81
N ALA A 17 -36.63 -22.16 -9.01
CA ALA A 17 -37.46 -22.42 -10.17
C ALA A 17 -37.86 -23.91 -10.18
N ARG A 18 -38.95 -24.24 -9.46
CA ARG A 18 -39.37 -25.64 -9.24
C ARG A 18 -39.74 -26.38 -10.52
N THR A 19 -40.31 -25.67 -11.51
CA THR A 19 -40.72 -26.27 -12.79
C THR A 19 -39.53 -26.56 -13.70
N SER A 20 -38.52 -25.67 -13.70
CA SER A 20 -37.32 -25.78 -14.55
C SER A 20 -36.11 -26.37 -13.81
N LEU A 21 -36.31 -26.84 -12.56
CA LEU A 21 -35.32 -27.50 -11.70
C LEU A 21 -33.97 -26.78 -11.57
N TYR A 22 -33.98 -25.45 -11.42
CA TYR A 22 -32.76 -24.67 -11.13
C TYR A 22 -32.91 -23.75 -9.91
N ILE A 23 -31.77 -23.42 -9.31
CA ILE A 23 -31.65 -22.44 -8.23
C ILE A 23 -30.97 -21.20 -8.80
N GLU A 24 -31.66 -20.06 -8.74
CA GLU A 24 -31.09 -18.76 -9.08
C GLU A 24 -30.56 -18.10 -7.80
N VAL A 25 -29.30 -17.65 -7.83
CA VAL A 25 -28.70 -16.89 -6.73
C VAL A 25 -28.37 -15.50 -7.24
N ILE A 26 -29.10 -14.49 -6.73
CA ILE A 26 -28.92 -13.08 -7.08
C ILE A 26 -28.07 -12.44 -5.98
N VAL A 27 -26.93 -11.87 -6.35
CA VAL A 27 -26.04 -11.19 -5.40
C VAL A 27 -25.66 -9.82 -5.93
N PRO A 28 -25.75 -8.74 -5.11
CA PRO A 28 -25.30 -7.41 -5.52
C PRO A 28 -23.79 -7.36 -5.74
N VAL A 29 -23.36 -6.54 -6.70
CA VAL A 29 -21.94 -6.19 -6.89
C VAL A 29 -21.47 -5.34 -5.70
N SER A 30 -20.23 -5.57 -5.26
CA SER A 30 -19.61 -4.79 -4.18
C SER A 30 -19.43 -3.33 -4.62
N GLY A 31 -19.95 -2.42 -3.80
CA GLY A 31 -19.69 -0.98 -3.90
C GLY A 31 -18.62 -0.53 -2.92
N PRO A 32 -18.10 0.70 -3.07
CA PRO A 32 -17.13 1.25 -2.14
C PRO A 32 -17.71 1.34 -0.71
N PHE A 33 -16.87 1.10 0.29
CA PHE A 33 -17.20 1.21 1.73
C PHE A 33 -18.30 0.26 2.23
N LYS A 34 -18.65 -0.78 1.47
CA LYS A 34 -19.55 -1.84 1.94
C LYS A 34 -18.78 -2.81 2.84
N ALA A 35 -19.49 -3.49 3.74
CA ALA A 35 -18.87 -4.41 4.70
C ALA A 35 -18.26 -5.66 4.02
N ASP A 36 -18.84 -6.08 2.90
CA ASP A 36 -18.41 -7.27 2.14
C ASP A 36 -17.65 -6.91 0.85
N GLY A 37 -17.23 -7.95 0.12
CA GLY A 37 -16.62 -7.83 -1.19
C GLY A 37 -15.20 -7.29 -1.07
N MET A 38 -14.90 -6.15 -1.70
CA MET A 38 -13.55 -5.59 -1.71
C MET A 38 -13.00 -5.22 -0.32
N LYS A 39 -13.87 -5.00 0.67
CA LYS A 39 -13.42 -4.71 2.03
C LYS A 39 -12.86 -5.96 2.75
N MET A 40 -13.29 -7.15 2.35
CA MET A 40 -12.81 -8.41 2.95
C MET A 40 -11.33 -8.64 2.67
N ASN A 41 -10.90 -8.39 1.42
CA ASN A 41 -9.51 -8.39 1.01
C ASN A 41 -9.31 -7.29 -0.06
N PRO A 42 -8.72 -6.13 0.29
CA PRO A 42 -8.48 -5.03 -0.66
C PRO A 42 -7.40 -5.34 -1.72
N PHE A 43 -6.59 -6.38 -1.49
CA PHE A 43 -5.42 -6.73 -2.30
C PHE A 43 -5.51 -8.16 -2.82
N PRO A 44 -6.61 -8.55 -3.50
CA PRO A 44 -6.78 -9.93 -3.91
C PRO A 44 -5.72 -10.31 -4.95
N VAL A 45 -5.12 -11.48 -4.74
CA VAL A 45 -4.26 -12.15 -5.71
C VAL A 45 -5.06 -13.27 -6.32
N ILE A 46 -5.26 -13.23 -7.63
CA ILE A 46 -6.07 -14.20 -8.34
C ILE A 46 -5.18 -15.33 -8.83
N LEU A 47 -5.57 -16.55 -8.47
CA LEU A 47 -4.97 -17.76 -8.97
C LEU A 47 -5.74 -18.27 -10.20
N ARG A 48 -5.03 -18.50 -11.31
CA ARG A 48 -5.52 -19.16 -12.52
C ARG A 48 -4.54 -20.27 -12.91
N GLY A 49 -4.87 -21.50 -12.54
CA GLY A 49 -3.94 -22.62 -12.67
C GLY A 49 -2.70 -22.36 -11.82
N HIS A 50 -1.51 -22.40 -12.42
CA HIS A 50 -0.23 -22.13 -11.74
C HIS A 50 0.19 -20.65 -11.79
N VAL A 51 -0.67 -19.76 -12.31
CA VAL A 51 -0.38 -18.33 -12.41
C VAL A 51 -1.13 -17.58 -11.31
N ALA A 52 -0.39 -16.95 -10.40
CA ALA A 52 -0.94 -16.01 -9.44
C ALA A 52 -0.63 -14.58 -9.90
N GLY A 53 -1.63 -13.71 -9.86
CA GLY A 53 -1.49 -12.32 -10.28
C GLY A 53 -2.25 -11.37 -9.36
N PRO A 54 -1.63 -10.28 -8.88
CA PRO A 54 -2.35 -9.26 -8.13
C PRO A 54 -3.43 -8.62 -9.00
N TRP A 55 -4.63 -8.40 -8.44
CA TRP A 55 -5.75 -7.81 -9.17
C TRP A 55 -5.66 -6.29 -9.28
N SER A 56 -5.20 -5.63 -8.21
CA SER A 56 -5.26 -4.17 -8.03
C SER A 56 -3.90 -3.47 -8.13
N ILE A 57 -2.82 -4.23 -8.35
CA ILE A 57 -1.44 -3.72 -8.39
C ILE A 57 -0.77 -4.24 -9.67
N HIS A 58 -0.16 -3.37 -10.47
CA HIS A 58 0.49 -3.78 -11.72
C HIS A 58 1.82 -4.48 -11.47
N HIS A 59 2.15 -5.47 -12.32
CA HIS A 59 3.45 -6.14 -12.30
C HIS A 59 4.59 -5.17 -12.63
N VAL A 60 5.74 -5.34 -11.99
CA VAL A 60 6.95 -4.54 -12.19
C VAL A 60 8.18 -5.41 -12.31
N ASN A 61 9.10 -5.01 -13.19
CA ASN A 61 10.43 -5.61 -13.27
C ASN A 61 11.45 -4.73 -12.54
N LEU A 62 11.74 -5.08 -11.29
CA LEU A 62 12.62 -4.30 -10.41
C LEU A 62 14.06 -4.15 -10.94
N THR A 63 14.60 -5.16 -11.65
CA THR A 63 15.99 -5.11 -12.15
C THR A 63 16.17 -4.08 -13.26
N ARG A 64 15.09 -3.75 -13.97
CA ARG A 64 15.08 -2.75 -15.05
C ARG A 64 14.76 -1.33 -14.58
N MET A 65 14.38 -1.15 -13.32
CA MET A 65 13.99 0.16 -12.79
C MET A 65 15.21 0.92 -12.26
N PRO A 66 15.39 2.21 -12.62
CA PRO A 66 16.47 3.03 -12.10
C PRO A 66 16.38 3.19 -10.57
N VAL A 67 17.52 3.10 -9.90
CA VAL A 67 17.61 3.35 -8.45
C VAL A 67 17.44 4.85 -8.19
N LEU A 68 16.63 5.18 -7.18
CA LEU A 68 16.45 6.54 -6.70
C LEU A 68 17.73 7.01 -6.00
N ASP A 69 18.26 8.17 -6.41
CA ASP A 69 19.31 8.83 -5.67
C ASP A 69 18.76 9.45 -4.37
N VAL A 70 18.92 8.72 -3.26
CA VAL A 70 18.49 9.15 -1.92
C VAL A 70 19.29 10.35 -1.38
N LYS A 71 20.41 10.72 -2.03
CA LYS A 71 21.24 11.86 -1.64
C LYS A 71 20.91 13.14 -2.40
N ALA A 72 19.96 13.09 -3.34
CA ALA A 72 19.57 14.26 -4.12
C ALA A 72 19.02 15.38 -3.22
N LYS A 73 19.53 16.61 -3.42
CA LYS A 73 19.27 17.77 -2.55
C LYS A 73 17.78 18.07 -2.33
N ASP A 74 16.97 17.93 -3.38
CA ASP A 74 15.55 18.28 -3.37
C ASP A 74 14.61 17.05 -3.29
N LEU A 75 15.13 15.90 -2.89
CA LEU A 75 14.33 14.66 -2.81
C LEU A 75 13.10 14.83 -1.90
N HIS A 76 13.30 15.40 -0.71
CA HIS A 76 12.20 15.63 0.23
C HIS A 76 11.09 16.52 -0.37
N SER A 77 11.45 17.51 -1.19
CA SER A 77 10.52 18.50 -1.74
C SER A 77 9.45 17.88 -2.64
N TRP A 78 9.75 16.75 -3.28
CA TRP A 78 8.78 16.04 -4.13
C TRP A 78 8.30 14.72 -3.52
N LEU A 79 9.18 13.93 -2.90
CA LEU A 79 8.80 12.58 -2.45
C LEU A 79 7.90 12.62 -1.21
N ASN A 80 8.11 13.58 -0.30
CA ASN A 80 7.26 13.75 0.87
C ASN A 80 5.80 14.09 0.49
N PRO A 81 5.51 15.12 -0.34
CA PRO A 81 4.14 15.37 -0.78
C PRO A 81 3.58 14.23 -1.65
N HIS A 82 4.42 13.56 -2.45
CA HIS A 82 4.02 12.41 -3.28
C HIS A 82 3.52 11.24 -2.43
N VAL A 83 4.35 10.73 -1.52
CA VAL A 83 3.99 9.66 -0.58
C VAL A 83 2.87 10.11 0.35
N GLY A 84 2.90 11.36 0.80
CA GLY A 84 1.82 11.95 1.58
C GLY A 84 0.48 11.93 0.84
N SER A 85 0.45 12.01 -0.49
CA SER A 85 -0.78 11.99 -1.31
C SER A 85 -1.48 10.63 -1.37
N MET A 86 -0.88 9.57 -0.80
CA MET A 86 -1.54 8.27 -0.59
C MET A 86 -2.84 8.38 0.19
N LEU A 87 -2.91 9.34 1.13
CA LEU A 87 -4.06 9.54 2.00
C LEU A 87 -5.12 10.43 1.35
N SER A 88 -6.35 9.91 1.29
CA SER A 88 -7.57 10.64 0.93
C SER A 88 -7.90 11.72 1.98
N THR A 89 -8.80 12.64 1.64
CA THR A 89 -9.30 13.63 2.61
C THR A 89 -9.97 12.96 3.82
N ARG A 90 -10.69 11.84 3.59
CA ARG A 90 -11.32 11.04 4.66
C ARG A 90 -10.25 10.48 5.59
N GLU A 91 -9.26 9.77 5.04
CA GLU A 91 -8.15 9.17 5.77
C GLU A 91 -7.37 10.22 6.58
N ARG A 92 -7.09 11.39 6.01
CA ARG A 92 -6.47 12.50 6.74
C ARG A 92 -7.31 12.99 7.91
N SER A 93 -8.63 13.07 7.74
CA SER A 93 -9.54 13.46 8.82
C SER A 93 -9.55 12.41 9.94
N LEU A 94 -9.54 11.12 9.61
CA LEU A 94 -9.50 10.03 10.58
C LEU A 94 -8.18 10.06 11.36
N ARG A 95 -7.06 10.18 10.65
CA ARG A 95 -5.72 10.31 11.22
C ARG A 95 -5.63 11.49 12.19
N LYS A 96 -6.16 12.67 11.81
CA LYS A 96 -6.18 13.87 12.67
C LYS A 96 -7.04 13.68 13.93
N LYS A 97 -8.10 12.89 13.83
CA LYS A 97 -9.02 12.59 14.95
C LYS A 97 -8.58 11.37 15.77
N HIS A 98 -7.44 10.75 15.43
CA HIS A 98 -6.98 9.49 16.03
C HIS A 98 -8.04 8.38 15.98
N GLN A 99 -8.81 8.34 14.88
CA GLN A 99 -9.80 7.29 14.64
C GLN A 99 -9.18 6.14 13.85
N ASN A 100 -9.50 4.91 14.24
CA ASN A 100 -8.94 3.72 13.64
C ASN A 100 -9.57 3.40 12.27
N ASP A 101 -8.74 3.10 11.28
CA ASP A 101 -9.14 2.60 9.95
C ASP A 101 -7.97 1.79 9.38
N ASP A 102 -8.20 0.52 9.06
CA ASP A 102 -7.11 -0.42 8.81
C ASP A 102 -6.32 -0.08 7.55
N LEU A 103 -7.02 0.36 6.50
CA LEU A 103 -6.37 0.80 5.27
C LEU A 103 -5.60 2.10 5.47
N MET A 104 -6.15 3.04 6.24
CA MET A 104 -5.43 4.25 6.64
C MET A 104 -4.15 3.90 7.42
N ASN A 105 -4.24 3.02 8.42
CA ASN A 105 -3.10 2.61 9.25
C ASN A 105 -2.03 1.91 8.41
N LEU A 106 -2.45 1.02 7.51
CA LEU A 106 -1.57 0.34 6.55
C LEU A 106 -0.85 1.36 5.65
N LYS A 107 -1.58 2.36 5.13
CA LYS A 107 -0.98 3.45 4.34
C LYS A 107 -0.02 4.31 5.17
N ASP A 108 -0.35 4.64 6.42
CA ASP A 108 0.54 5.37 7.32
C ASP A 108 1.84 4.59 7.59
N ALA A 109 1.75 3.27 7.76
CA ALA A 109 2.89 2.38 7.89
C ALA A 109 3.76 2.36 6.62
N LEU A 110 3.14 2.27 5.43
CA LEU A 110 3.85 2.36 4.15
C LEU A 110 4.52 3.72 3.96
N ILE A 111 3.84 4.82 4.30
CA ILE A 111 4.40 6.18 4.29
C ILE A 111 5.66 6.22 5.17
N LYS A 112 5.59 5.67 6.38
CA LYS A 112 6.75 5.60 7.29
C LYS A 112 7.90 4.81 6.67
N ILE A 113 7.64 3.62 6.13
CA ILE A 113 8.66 2.79 5.47
C ILE A 113 9.33 3.55 4.31
N LEU A 114 8.54 4.14 3.42
CA LEU A 114 9.04 4.87 2.24
C LEU A 114 9.90 6.09 2.61
N LEU A 115 9.46 6.88 3.60
CA LEU A 115 10.21 8.07 4.05
C LEU A 115 11.49 7.68 4.82
N CYS A 116 11.45 6.63 5.63
CA CYS A 116 12.63 6.11 6.33
C CYS A 116 13.65 5.51 5.35
N ALA A 117 13.20 4.70 4.39
CA ALA A 117 14.06 4.03 3.41
C ALA A 117 14.73 5.01 2.43
N SER A 118 14.08 6.14 2.16
CA SER A 118 14.63 7.22 1.32
C SER A 118 15.50 8.22 2.07
N GLY A 119 15.68 8.08 3.40
CA GLY A 119 16.48 9.02 4.20
C GLY A 119 15.86 10.40 4.38
N ILE A 120 14.55 10.54 4.15
CA ILE A 120 13.85 11.81 4.34
C ILE A 120 13.61 12.10 5.83
N GLN A 121 13.45 11.07 6.65
CA GLN A 121 13.36 11.25 8.10
C GLN A 121 14.73 11.63 8.69
N THR A 122 14.73 12.20 9.90
CA THR A 122 15.96 12.58 10.60
C THR A 122 16.91 11.40 10.77
N GLY A 123 18.14 11.54 10.28
CA GLY A 123 19.19 10.52 10.36
C GLY A 123 19.48 9.83 9.02
N PRO A 124 20.35 8.81 9.02
CA PRO A 124 20.64 8.04 7.81
C PRO A 124 19.41 7.23 7.35
N PRO A 125 19.32 6.85 6.06
CA PRO A 125 18.28 5.95 5.57
C PRO A 125 18.19 4.67 6.40
N ARG A 126 16.98 4.33 6.83
CA ARG A 126 16.70 3.13 7.62
C ARG A 126 16.01 2.11 6.74
N ARG A 127 16.58 0.91 6.66
CA ARG A 127 16.25 -0.08 5.63
C ARG A 127 15.80 -1.44 6.20
N LEU A 128 15.66 -1.54 7.52
CA LEU A 128 15.13 -2.70 8.21
C LEU A 128 13.92 -2.28 9.04
N PHE A 129 12.81 -2.98 8.87
CA PHE A 129 11.55 -2.70 9.55
C PHE A 129 10.98 -3.99 10.16
N ALA A 130 10.31 -3.85 11.29
CA ALA A 130 9.60 -4.94 11.96
C ALA A 130 8.12 -4.57 12.06
N LEU A 131 7.24 -5.43 11.54
CA LEU A 131 5.82 -5.40 11.85
C LEU A 131 5.63 -6.06 13.21
N TYR A 132 5.05 -5.33 14.15
CA TYR A 132 4.95 -5.81 15.53
C TYR A 132 3.61 -5.43 16.15
N ASP A 133 3.17 -6.28 17.06
CA ASP A 133 2.02 -5.99 17.89
C ASP A 133 2.48 -5.21 19.14
N ASP A 134 1.91 -4.02 19.35
CA ASP A 134 2.19 -3.19 20.54
C ASP A 134 1.74 -3.89 21.83
N ALA A 135 0.67 -4.71 21.79
CA ALA A 135 0.08 -5.32 22.99
C ALA A 135 0.91 -6.48 23.52
N THR A 136 1.31 -7.40 22.63
CA THR A 136 2.15 -8.56 23.01
C THR A 136 3.65 -8.29 22.91
N ASN A 137 4.05 -7.18 22.27
CA ASN A 137 5.44 -6.87 21.91
C ASN A 137 6.08 -7.91 20.97
N ASN A 138 5.27 -8.74 20.31
CA ASN A 138 5.75 -9.77 19.38
C ASN A 138 6.03 -9.18 17.99
N CYS A 139 7.10 -9.67 17.36
CA CYS A 139 7.49 -9.31 16.01
C CYS A 139 6.98 -10.38 15.05
N ASP A 140 6.10 -10.00 14.12
CA ASP A 140 5.45 -10.91 13.18
C ASP A 140 6.25 -11.08 11.89
N THR A 141 6.76 -9.97 11.35
CA THR A 141 7.38 -9.95 10.02
C THR A 141 8.50 -8.92 9.97
N LEU A 142 9.65 -9.27 9.38
CA LEU A 142 10.69 -8.31 9.02
C LEU A 142 10.60 -7.93 7.53
N LEU A 143 10.87 -6.65 7.26
CA LEU A 143 10.99 -6.10 5.91
C LEU A 143 12.40 -5.50 5.73
N PHE A 144 13.11 -5.99 4.71
CA PHE A 144 14.44 -5.54 4.33
C PHE A 144 14.36 -4.76 3.02
N ILE A 145 14.67 -3.47 3.02
CA ILE A 145 14.59 -2.63 1.82
C ILE A 145 15.97 -2.51 1.18
N SER A 146 16.17 -3.14 0.01
CA SER A 146 17.44 -3.07 -0.70
C SER A 146 17.63 -1.71 -1.37
N ASP A 147 16.67 -1.30 -2.19
CA ASP A 147 16.74 -0.02 -2.91
C ASP A 147 15.36 0.62 -2.94
N VAL A 148 15.34 1.95 -3.08
CA VAL A 148 14.17 2.66 -3.59
C VAL A 148 14.41 2.89 -5.07
N ARG A 149 13.44 2.59 -5.93
CA ARG A 149 13.55 2.67 -7.39
C ARG A 149 12.42 3.52 -7.96
N TYR A 150 12.65 4.08 -9.14
CA TYR A 150 11.62 4.78 -9.89
C TYR A 150 10.74 3.78 -10.65
N ASP A 151 9.44 3.82 -10.37
CA ASP A 151 8.42 3.23 -11.23
C ASP A 151 7.99 4.28 -12.25
N LEU A 152 8.76 4.35 -13.34
CA LEU A 152 8.61 5.35 -14.39
C LEU A 152 7.23 5.32 -15.05
N HIS A 153 6.66 4.12 -15.24
CA HIS A 153 5.37 3.95 -15.92
C HIS A 153 4.22 4.51 -15.08
N SER A 154 4.32 4.40 -13.76
CA SER A 154 3.30 4.89 -12.83
C SER A 154 3.65 6.22 -12.18
N HIS A 155 4.72 6.89 -12.64
CA HIS A 155 5.22 8.15 -12.10
C HIS A 155 5.35 8.15 -10.56
N THR A 156 5.90 7.06 -10.01
CA THR A 156 6.00 6.85 -8.57
C THR A 156 7.32 6.16 -8.19
N VAL A 157 7.45 5.77 -6.93
CA VAL A 157 8.56 4.97 -6.41
C VAL A 157 8.10 3.59 -5.97
N VAL A 158 9.04 2.66 -5.96
CA VAL A 158 8.87 1.31 -5.42
C VAL A 158 10.10 0.94 -4.61
N CYS A 159 9.89 0.30 -3.47
CA CYS A 159 10.94 -0.33 -2.69
C CYS A 159 11.17 -1.74 -3.23
N ASP A 160 12.39 -1.99 -3.71
CA ASP A 160 12.92 -3.32 -3.96
C ASP A 160 13.38 -3.90 -2.63
N GLY A 161 12.68 -4.90 -2.13
CA GLY A 161 12.93 -5.42 -0.80
C GLY A 161 12.59 -6.88 -0.64
N TYR A 162 12.64 -7.32 0.60
CA TYR A 162 12.47 -8.70 0.99
C TYR A 162 11.63 -8.78 2.26
N VAL A 163 10.78 -9.79 2.34
CA VAL A 163 9.95 -10.09 3.50
C VAL A 163 10.39 -11.38 4.15
N LEU A 164 10.41 -11.38 5.48
CA LEU A 164 10.66 -12.53 6.33
C LEU A 164 9.54 -12.65 7.37
N PRO A 165 8.51 -13.47 7.11
CA PRO A 165 7.52 -13.84 8.11
C PRO A 165 8.20 -14.68 9.21
N LEU A 166 8.00 -14.31 10.47
CA LEU A 166 8.63 -14.96 11.62
C LEU A 166 7.70 -16.03 12.19
N GLN A 167 7.81 -17.25 11.66
CA GLN A 167 7.14 -18.42 12.23
C GLN A 167 7.95 -19.00 13.40
N HIS A 168 7.28 -19.64 14.34
CA HIS A 168 7.90 -20.16 15.56
C HIS A 168 9.07 -21.13 15.28
N ASP A 169 8.86 -22.05 14.35
CA ASP A 169 9.82 -23.05 13.88
C ASP A 169 10.99 -22.45 13.08
N LEU A 170 10.78 -21.32 12.40
CA LEU A 170 11.88 -20.56 11.80
C LEU A 170 12.67 -19.82 12.88
N MET A 171 11.99 -19.19 13.84
CA MET A 171 12.61 -18.44 14.92
C MET A 171 13.57 -19.30 15.74
N GLN A 172 13.22 -20.56 16.02
CA GLN A 172 14.12 -21.52 16.67
C GLN A 172 15.43 -21.74 15.90
N LYS A 173 15.42 -21.62 14.57
CA LYS A 173 16.60 -21.81 13.71
C LYS A 173 17.46 -20.56 13.61
N ILE A 174 16.84 -19.38 13.61
CA ILE A 174 17.52 -18.10 13.34
C ILE A 174 17.72 -17.24 14.59
N GLU A 175 17.30 -17.69 15.78
CA GLU A 175 17.27 -16.93 17.04
C GLU A 175 18.56 -16.14 17.30
N ARG A 176 19.72 -16.82 17.21
CA ARG A 176 21.01 -16.19 17.47
C ARG A 176 21.30 -15.03 16.53
N ASP A 177 21.01 -15.20 15.23
CA ASP A 177 21.27 -14.17 14.22
C ASP A 177 20.20 -13.07 14.28
N PHE A 178 18.96 -13.42 14.60
CA PHE A 178 17.87 -12.46 14.86
C PHE A 178 18.21 -11.56 16.04
N ASN A 179 18.65 -12.12 17.17
CA ASN A 179 19.04 -11.35 18.35
C ASN A 179 20.19 -10.37 18.03
N LYS A 180 21.18 -10.80 17.24
CA LYS A 180 22.24 -9.90 16.75
C LYS A 180 21.69 -8.79 15.86
N LEU A 181 20.76 -9.12 14.96
CA LEU A 181 20.15 -8.14 14.05
C LEU A 181 19.40 -7.06 14.85
N VAL A 182 18.62 -7.46 15.85
CA VAL A 182 17.80 -6.54 16.66
C VAL A 182 18.65 -5.71 17.64
N THR A 183 19.72 -6.28 18.20
CA THR A 183 20.61 -5.59 19.17
C THR A 183 21.71 -4.75 18.51
N SER A 184 21.95 -4.92 17.22
CA SER A 184 22.92 -4.09 16.48
C SER A 184 22.52 -2.60 16.49
N HIS A 185 23.52 -1.71 16.45
CA HIS A 185 23.30 -0.26 16.49
C HIS A 185 22.35 0.18 15.36
N GLY A 186 21.14 0.58 15.75
CA GLY A 186 20.11 1.07 14.84
C GLY A 186 19.17 0.01 14.26
N GLY A 187 18.91 -1.10 14.99
CA GLY A 187 18.02 -2.24 14.68
C GLY A 187 16.66 -1.93 14.01
N PRO A 188 15.73 -2.90 13.85
CA PRO A 188 14.55 -2.69 13.02
C PRO A 188 13.73 -1.48 13.47
N ILE A 189 13.32 -0.64 12.50
CA ILE A 189 12.27 0.34 12.77
C ILE A 189 10.99 -0.42 13.05
N ARG A 190 10.47 -0.18 14.23
CA ARG A 190 9.18 -0.66 14.69
C ARG A 190 8.05 0.01 13.88
N ILE A 191 7.28 -0.81 13.16
CA ILE A 191 5.99 -0.48 12.51
C ILE A 191 4.82 -1.17 13.24
N PRO A 192 3.97 -0.40 13.98
CA PRO A 192 2.81 -0.99 14.67
C PRO A 192 1.86 -1.66 13.69
N ALA A 193 1.45 -2.88 14.01
CA ALA A 193 0.43 -3.63 13.30
C ALA A 193 -0.34 -4.49 14.31
N TYR A 194 -1.53 -4.05 14.70
CA TYR A 194 -2.43 -4.78 15.61
C TYR A 194 -3.74 -5.15 14.91
N GLY A 195 -4.31 -6.28 15.30
CA GLY A 195 -5.63 -6.75 14.86
C GLY A 195 -5.81 -6.70 13.34
N ASP A 196 -6.80 -5.95 12.89
CA ASP A 196 -7.17 -5.84 11.48
C ASP A 196 -6.07 -5.18 10.61
N THR A 197 -5.17 -4.38 11.20
CA THR A 197 -4.00 -3.84 10.47
C THR A 197 -2.98 -4.94 10.17
N MET A 198 -2.77 -5.90 11.08
CA MET A 198 -1.90 -7.07 10.80
C MET A 198 -2.52 -7.96 9.73
N ARG A 199 -3.83 -8.21 9.81
CA ARG A 199 -4.57 -8.92 8.74
C ARG A 199 -4.38 -8.26 7.38
N ALA A 200 -4.51 -6.93 7.30
CA ALA A 200 -4.31 -6.18 6.07
C ALA A 200 -2.88 -6.31 5.51
N TRP A 201 -1.86 -6.38 6.37
CA TRP A 201 -0.49 -6.71 5.96
C TRP A 201 -0.39 -8.13 5.37
N LYS A 202 -0.96 -9.14 6.04
CA LYS A 202 -0.96 -10.53 5.55
C LYS A 202 -1.64 -10.65 4.18
N GLN A 203 -2.66 -9.85 3.90
CA GLN A 203 -3.30 -9.76 2.59
C GLN A 203 -2.46 -9.00 1.54
N LEU A 204 -1.77 -7.93 1.94
CA LEU A 204 -0.97 -7.10 1.04
C LEU A 204 0.35 -7.76 0.61
N LEU A 205 0.99 -8.53 1.49
CA LEU A 205 2.31 -9.14 1.24
C LEU A 205 2.33 -10.04 -0.01
N PRO A 206 1.39 -10.99 -0.21
CA PRO A 206 1.31 -11.75 -1.46
C PRO A 206 1.20 -10.84 -2.69
N ALA A 207 0.39 -9.78 -2.62
CA ALA A 207 0.23 -8.87 -3.74
C ALA A 207 1.55 -8.19 -4.11
N PHE A 208 2.36 -7.76 -3.13
CA PHE A 208 3.69 -7.19 -3.38
C PHE A 208 4.73 -8.22 -3.85
N VAL A 209 4.64 -9.48 -3.42
CA VAL A 209 5.52 -10.57 -3.88
C VAL A 209 5.21 -10.93 -5.32
N GLU A 210 3.94 -11.23 -5.64
CA GLU A 210 3.51 -11.57 -7.00
C GLU A 210 3.73 -10.40 -7.98
N ARG A 211 3.70 -9.15 -7.48
CA ARG A 211 3.98 -7.96 -8.29
C ARG A 211 5.34 -7.96 -8.96
N CYS A 212 6.37 -8.51 -8.32
CA CYS A 212 7.74 -8.51 -8.87
C CYS A 212 8.30 -9.90 -9.10
N ARG A 213 7.44 -10.92 -9.05
CA ARG A 213 7.85 -12.31 -9.23
C ARG A 213 8.50 -12.49 -10.61
N SER A 214 9.67 -13.10 -10.59
CA SER A 214 10.50 -13.47 -11.76
C SER A 214 10.70 -15.00 -11.87
N TRP A 215 10.22 -15.75 -10.87
CA TRP A 215 10.30 -17.20 -10.76
C TRP A 215 8.91 -17.83 -10.86
N HIS A 216 8.86 -19.09 -11.28
CA HIS A 216 7.59 -19.81 -11.44
C HIS A 216 7.14 -20.42 -10.12
N HIS A 217 5.82 -20.53 -9.93
CA HIS A 217 5.27 -21.42 -8.92
C HIS A 217 5.58 -22.88 -9.32
N ARG A 218 5.92 -23.69 -8.34
CA ARG A 218 6.16 -25.13 -8.52
C ARG A 218 4.84 -25.91 -8.49
N ASP A 219 4.88 -27.18 -8.86
CA ASP A 219 3.69 -28.05 -8.82
C ASP A 219 3.20 -28.32 -7.39
N ASP A 220 4.12 -28.30 -6.42
CA ASP A 220 3.85 -28.42 -4.98
C ASP A 220 3.53 -27.06 -4.31
N CYS A 221 3.24 -26.01 -5.09
CA CYS A 221 2.97 -24.68 -4.55
C CYS A 221 1.74 -24.69 -3.63
N GLU A 222 1.93 -24.18 -2.40
CA GLU A 222 0.90 -24.17 -1.36
C GLU A 222 -0.33 -23.34 -1.77
N TYR A 223 -0.12 -22.26 -2.55
CA TYR A 223 -1.22 -21.48 -3.10
C TYR A 223 -2.12 -22.30 -4.03
N VAL A 224 -1.52 -23.17 -4.84
CA VAL A 224 -2.23 -24.03 -5.80
C VAL A 224 -2.93 -25.17 -5.06
N LEU A 225 -2.20 -25.86 -4.20
CA LEU A 225 -2.72 -27.02 -3.45
C LEU A 225 -3.88 -26.64 -2.52
N GLN A 226 -3.85 -25.44 -1.92
CA GLN A 226 -4.89 -24.97 -1.02
C GLN A 226 -5.94 -24.08 -1.70
N GLU A 227 -5.74 -23.74 -2.98
CA GLU A 227 -6.52 -22.74 -3.73
C GLU A 227 -6.75 -21.42 -2.96
N ARG A 228 -5.74 -20.98 -2.20
CA ARG A 228 -5.89 -19.90 -1.22
C ARG A 228 -4.69 -18.96 -1.21
N ILE A 229 -4.98 -17.65 -1.30
CA ILE A 229 -3.99 -16.58 -1.17
C ILE A 229 -4.64 -15.41 -0.39
N PRO A 230 -4.03 -14.92 0.71
CA PRO A 230 -2.86 -15.47 1.40
C PRO A 230 -3.14 -16.87 1.99
N LEU A 231 -2.08 -17.66 2.26
CA LEU A 231 -2.24 -18.96 2.93
C LEU A 231 -2.91 -18.82 4.31
N THR A 232 -2.61 -17.73 4.98
CA THR A 232 -3.10 -17.40 6.32
C THR A 232 -3.15 -15.90 6.51
N GLU A 233 -4.04 -15.46 7.38
CA GLU A 233 -4.11 -14.07 7.86
C GLU A 233 -3.76 -13.96 9.35
N GLU A 234 -3.39 -15.08 9.96
CA GLU A 234 -3.03 -15.17 11.36
C GLU A 234 -1.64 -14.60 11.62
N MET A 235 -1.48 -14.02 12.82
CA MET A 235 -0.20 -13.52 13.30
C MET A 235 0.79 -14.67 13.53
N GLU A 236 2.08 -14.41 13.36
CA GLU A 236 3.19 -15.36 13.49
C GLU A 236 3.12 -16.56 12.52
N GLN A 237 2.31 -16.42 11.45
CA GLN A 237 2.19 -17.41 10.38
C GLN A 237 2.62 -16.80 9.03
N ASP A 238 3.06 -17.65 8.10
CA ASP A 238 3.52 -17.21 6.78
C ASP A 238 2.35 -17.11 5.77
N PRO A 239 2.00 -15.91 5.27
CA PRO A 239 0.97 -15.74 4.25
C PRO A 239 1.43 -16.15 2.84
N LEU A 240 2.71 -16.48 2.66
CA LEU A 240 3.37 -16.71 1.38
C LEU A 240 3.60 -18.18 1.06
N CYS A 241 3.53 -18.52 -0.22
CA CYS A 241 4.03 -19.82 -0.71
C CYS A 241 5.56 -19.89 -0.59
N SER A 242 6.11 -21.09 -0.47
CA SER A 242 7.56 -21.30 -0.38
C SER A 242 8.30 -21.13 -1.72
N CYS A 243 7.58 -20.98 -2.84
CA CYS A 243 8.16 -20.90 -4.19
C CYS A 243 9.17 -19.75 -4.36
N GLY A 244 9.00 -18.65 -3.63
CA GLY A 244 9.86 -17.47 -3.71
C GLY A 244 10.97 -17.37 -2.67
N ARG A 245 11.02 -18.32 -1.72
CA ARG A 245 12.04 -18.28 -0.66
C ARG A 245 13.44 -18.43 -1.25
N GLY A 246 14.33 -17.51 -0.90
CA GLY A 246 15.73 -17.53 -1.34
C GLY A 246 15.94 -17.23 -2.83
N LYS A 247 14.94 -16.70 -3.53
CA LYS A 247 15.06 -16.27 -4.94
C LYS A 247 15.42 -14.78 -5.04
N ASP A 248 16.21 -14.42 -6.05
CA ASP A 248 16.63 -13.04 -6.35
C ASP A 248 17.19 -12.27 -5.13
N ILE A 249 18.06 -12.92 -4.36
CA ILE A 249 18.55 -12.44 -3.06
C ILE A 249 19.79 -11.53 -3.14
N GLU A 250 20.17 -11.05 -4.32
CA GLU A 250 21.38 -10.23 -4.50
C GLU A 250 21.35 -8.97 -3.61
N GLY A 251 20.17 -8.39 -3.43
CA GLY A 251 19.96 -7.23 -2.56
C GLY A 251 20.18 -7.50 -1.07
N MET A 252 20.06 -8.76 -0.62
CA MET A 252 20.38 -9.17 0.76
C MET A 252 21.89 -9.28 0.99
N ASN A 253 22.69 -9.41 -0.07
CA ASN A 253 24.14 -9.52 0.04
C ASN A 253 24.85 -8.17 0.22
N LYS A 254 24.15 -7.05 0.00
CA LYS A 254 24.67 -5.68 0.17
C LYS A 254 25.00 -5.36 1.62
N GLU A 255 24.27 -5.94 2.57
CA GLU A 255 24.45 -5.72 4.00
C GLU A 255 24.89 -7.03 4.67
N VAL A 256 26.06 -7.05 5.31
CA VAL A 256 26.62 -8.27 5.91
C VAL A 256 25.66 -8.95 6.90
N PRO A 257 24.93 -8.23 7.78
CA PRO A 257 23.99 -8.85 8.71
C PRO A 257 22.81 -9.56 8.01
N TRP A 258 22.46 -9.16 6.77
CA TRP A 258 21.28 -9.67 6.08
C TRP A 258 21.52 -11.02 5.39
N LYS A 259 22.78 -11.33 5.06
CA LYS A 259 23.17 -12.56 4.36
C LYS A 259 22.64 -13.85 5.03
N LYS A 260 22.58 -13.87 6.37
CA LYS A 260 22.10 -15.03 7.13
C LYS A 260 20.61 -15.30 6.97
N PHE A 261 19.83 -14.27 6.61
CA PHE A 261 18.40 -14.36 6.42
C PHE A 261 18.01 -14.63 4.96
N ALA A 262 18.94 -14.41 4.01
CA ALA A 262 18.69 -14.53 2.58
C ALA A 262 17.99 -15.84 2.14
N PRO A 263 18.30 -17.03 2.69
CA PRO A 263 17.60 -18.27 2.32
C PRO A 263 16.11 -18.31 2.69
N TYR A 264 15.69 -17.49 3.66
CA TYR A 264 14.35 -17.53 4.24
C TYR A 264 13.43 -16.41 3.76
N VAL A 265 13.99 -15.40 3.08
CA VAL A 265 13.21 -14.26 2.63
C VAL A 265 12.60 -14.50 1.25
N THR A 266 11.52 -13.78 0.96
CA THR A 266 10.94 -13.67 -0.39
C THR A 266 11.03 -12.23 -0.88
N ARG A 267 11.46 -12.02 -2.13
CA ARG A 267 11.56 -10.68 -2.73
C ARG A 267 10.16 -10.08 -2.96
N LEU A 268 10.01 -8.78 -2.73
CA LEU A 268 8.76 -8.04 -2.89
C LEU A 268 8.99 -6.63 -3.46
N ALA A 269 7.95 -6.09 -4.10
CA ALA A 269 7.90 -4.73 -4.59
C ALA A 269 6.85 -3.91 -3.81
N LEU A 270 7.29 -3.28 -2.72
CA LEU A 270 6.45 -2.44 -1.86
C LEU A 270 6.33 -1.05 -2.47
N SER A 271 5.12 -0.54 -2.63
CA SER A 271 4.91 0.79 -3.21
C SER A 271 3.92 1.62 -2.40
N PRO A 272 3.82 2.92 -2.69
CA PRO A 272 2.66 3.71 -2.31
C PRO A 272 1.34 3.03 -2.75
N LEU A 273 0.32 3.16 -1.91
CA LEU A 273 -1.07 2.79 -2.21
C LEU A 273 -1.90 4.08 -2.25
N PHE A 274 -2.20 4.56 -3.46
CA PHE A 274 -2.94 5.81 -3.64
C PHE A 274 -4.44 5.63 -3.42
N ALA A 275 -5.06 6.65 -2.84
CA ALA A 275 -6.51 6.75 -2.83
C ALA A 275 -7.05 6.89 -4.27
N VAL A 276 -8.21 6.28 -4.51
CA VAL A 276 -8.85 6.25 -5.82
C VAL A 276 -9.73 7.49 -5.97
N SER A 277 -9.39 8.39 -6.87
CA SER A 277 -9.98 9.75 -6.96
C SER A 277 -11.46 9.80 -7.35
N TYR A 278 -12.00 8.74 -7.95
CA TYR A 278 -13.44 8.63 -8.22
C TYR A 278 -14.23 8.06 -7.04
N LEU A 279 -13.56 7.47 -6.03
CA LEU A 279 -14.18 6.97 -4.80
C LEU A 279 -14.07 7.98 -3.66
N GLU A 280 -12.93 8.67 -3.56
CA GLU A 280 -12.64 9.61 -2.49
C GLU A 280 -11.96 10.87 -3.02
N SER A 281 -12.15 11.99 -2.32
CA SER A 281 -11.40 13.20 -2.58
C SER A 281 -9.93 13.03 -2.19
N VAL A 282 -9.03 13.39 -3.10
CA VAL A 282 -7.57 13.39 -2.88
C VAL A 282 -7.06 14.83 -2.99
N GLY A 283 -6.13 15.22 -2.12
CA GLY A 283 -5.61 16.58 -2.08
C GLY A 283 -6.53 17.56 -1.34
N ARG A 284 -6.71 18.77 -1.88
CA ARG A 284 -7.57 19.78 -1.25
C ARG A 284 -9.04 19.48 -1.53
N ASP A 285 -9.80 19.33 -0.45
CA ASP A 285 -11.26 19.28 -0.49
C ASP A 285 -11.80 20.48 -1.31
N PRO A 286 -12.56 20.24 -2.39
CA PRO A 286 -13.20 21.29 -3.16
C PRO A 286 -14.04 22.25 -2.31
N ALA A 287 -14.68 21.75 -1.24
CA ALA A 287 -15.49 22.55 -0.31
C ALA A 287 -14.64 23.39 0.65
N ALA A 288 -13.36 23.05 0.83
CA ALA A 288 -12.40 23.86 1.58
C ALA A 288 -11.81 25.01 0.75
N HIS A 289 -12.08 25.08 -0.56
CA HIS A 289 -11.67 26.22 -1.35
C HIS A 289 -12.34 27.50 -0.84
N LYS A 290 -11.52 28.55 -0.73
CA LYS A 290 -11.92 29.90 -0.35
C LYS A 290 -11.66 30.83 -1.52
N CYS A 291 -12.43 31.91 -1.62
CA CYS A 291 -12.19 32.96 -2.59
C CYS A 291 -10.75 33.48 -2.46
N SER A 292 -10.00 33.56 -3.57
CA SER A 292 -8.61 34.05 -3.56
C SER A 292 -8.48 35.49 -3.05
N MET A 293 -9.53 36.30 -3.23
CA MET A 293 -9.58 37.70 -2.81
C MET A 293 -10.07 37.84 -1.36
N CYS A 294 -11.31 37.44 -1.05
CA CYS A 294 -11.93 37.73 0.25
C CYS A 294 -11.80 36.60 1.29
N ARG A 295 -11.23 35.44 0.92
CA ARG A 295 -11.05 34.27 1.79
C ARG A 295 -12.34 33.66 2.37
N VAL A 296 -13.51 34.08 1.91
CA VAL A 296 -14.81 33.50 2.28
C VAL A 296 -15.12 32.27 1.40
N LYS A 297 -15.92 31.32 1.95
CA LYS A 297 -16.48 30.19 1.18
C LYS A 297 -17.47 30.69 0.13
N GLY A 298 -17.56 30.02 -1.02
CA GLY A 298 -18.56 30.32 -2.03
C GLY A 298 -19.97 29.95 -1.56
N LYS A 299 -20.97 30.79 -1.83
CA LYS A 299 -22.39 30.49 -1.63
C LYS A 299 -23.08 30.54 -3.00
N PRO A 300 -23.45 29.42 -3.67
CA PRO A 300 -23.27 28.01 -3.29
C PRO A 300 -21.93 27.38 -3.73
N LYS A 301 -21.20 27.97 -4.69
CA LYS A 301 -19.90 27.47 -5.19
C LYS A 301 -18.97 28.62 -5.58
N LEU A 302 -17.67 28.35 -5.68
CA LEU A 302 -16.70 29.31 -6.21
C LEU A 302 -16.55 29.13 -7.73
N MET A 303 -16.32 30.22 -8.44
CA MET A 303 -16.03 30.24 -9.87
C MET A 303 -14.52 30.17 -10.10
N ALA A 304 -14.05 29.19 -10.87
CA ALA A 304 -12.64 29.12 -11.27
C ALA A 304 -12.31 30.19 -12.32
N CYS A 305 -11.08 30.71 -12.29
CA CYS A 305 -10.58 31.55 -13.36
C CYS A 305 -10.64 30.79 -14.69
N LYS A 306 -11.28 31.39 -15.71
CA LYS A 306 -11.50 30.73 -17.01
C LYS A 306 -10.21 30.41 -17.76
N ALA A 307 -9.15 31.20 -17.55
CA ALA A 307 -7.87 31.01 -18.20
C ALA A 307 -7.05 29.88 -17.56
N CYS A 308 -6.66 30.03 -16.29
CA CYS A 308 -5.73 29.12 -15.63
C CYS A 308 -6.39 27.99 -14.83
N LYS A 309 -7.68 28.11 -14.47
CA LYS A 309 -8.43 27.21 -13.56
C LYS A 309 -7.81 26.98 -12.16
N LYS A 310 -6.65 27.61 -11.85
CA LYS A 310 -5.86 27.45 -10.61
C LYS A 310 -6.41 28.26 -9.42
N VAL A 311 -7.03 29.41 -9.67
CA VAL A 311 -7.62 30.28 -8.64
C VAL A 311 -9.15 30.31 -8.74
N ARG A 312 -9.83 30.57 -7.61
CA ARG A 312 -11.29 30.55 -7.51
C ARG A 312 -11.82 31.78 -6.77
N TYR A 313 -12.98 32.28 -7.20
CA TYR A 313 -13.59 33.52 -6.69
C TYR A 313 -15.06 33.30 -6.32
N CYS A 314 -15.55 33.98 -5.27
CA CYS A 314 -16.98 33.94 -4.92
C CYS A 314 -17.85 34.81 -5.83
N SER A 315 -17.26 35.79 -6.53
CA SER A 315 -17.96 36.69 -7.44
C SER A 315 -17.00 37.26 -8.49
N ALA A 316 -17.56 37.74 -9.60
CA ALA A 316 -16.80 38.46 -10.63
C ALA A 316 -16.13 39.73 -10.07
N ALA A 317 -16.74 40.38 -9.08
CA ALA A 317 -16.16 41.52 -8.38
C ALA A 317 -14.86 41.14 -7.64
N CYS A 318 -14.84 40.00 -6.94
CA CYS A 318 -13.63 39.50 -6.30
C CYS A 318 -12.54 39.14 -7.31
N GLN A 319 -12.91 38.56 -8.46
CA GLN A 319 -11.96 38.27 -9.54
C GLN A 319 -11.35 39.56 -10.11
N LYS A 320 -12.17 40.57 -10.40
CA LYS A 320 -11.72 41.87 -10.92
C LYS A 320 -10.80 42.59 -9.93
N LYS A 321 -11.10 42.50 -8.63
CA LYS A 321 -10.27 43.09 -7.57
C LYS A 321 -8.90 42.41 -7.44
N ASP A 322 -8.85 41.09 -7.56
CA ASP A 322 -7.61 40.31 -7.52
C ASP A 322 -6.82 40.37 -8.84
N TRP A 323 -7.44 40.82 -9.94
CA TRP A 323 -6.87 40.72 -11.28
C TRP A 323 -5.49 41.37 -11.43
N LYS A 324 -5.26 42.54 -10.82
CA LYS A 324 -3.95 43.20 -10.89
C LYS A 324 -2.82 42.34 -10.32
N ALA A 325 -3.09 41.60 -9.23
CA ALA A 325 -2.13 40.72 -8.59
C ALA A 325 -2.06 39.33 -9.26
N HIS A 326 -3.20 38.83 -9.77
CA HIS A 326 -3.29 37.51 -10.38
C HIS A 326 -2.78 37.48 -11.83
N ARG A 327 -3.03 38.52 -12.64
CA ARG A 327 -2.72 38.58 -14.08
C ARG A 327 -1.28 38.15 -14.41
N PRO A 328 -0.24 38.62 -13.71
CA PRO A 328 1.15 38.22 -14.01
C PRO A 328 1.44 36.72 -13.81
N LYS A 329 0.62 36.03 -13.00
CA LYS A 329 0.78 34.61 -12.65
C LYS A 329 -0.26 33.71 -13.32
N CYS A 330 -1.12 34.29 -14.18
CA CYS A 330 -2.23 33.58 -14.81
C CYS A 330 -1.74 32.86 -16.07
N THR A 331 -1.37 31.60 -15.93
CA THR A 331 -0.97 30.72 -17.04
C THR A 331 -1.91 29.52 -17.15
N PRO A 332 -2.24 29.03 -18.37
CA PRO A 332 -3.07 27.84 -18.59
C PRO A 332 -2.73 26.66 -17.67
#